data_AF-A0A7S3BYG8-F1
#
_entry.id   AF-A0A7S3BYG8-F1
#
_cell.length_a   1.000
_cell.length_b   1.000
_cell.length_c   1.000
_cell.angle_alpha   90.00
_cell.angle_beta   90.00
_cell.angle_gamma   90.00
#
_symmetry.space_group_name_H-M   'P 1'
#
loop_
_entity.id
_entity.type
_entity.pdbx_description
1 polymer ?
#
loop_
_entity_poly.entity_id
_entity_poly.type
_entity_poly.pdbx_seq_one_letter_code
_entity_poly.pdbx_strand_id
1 'polypeptide(L)'
;MADMREQLAADEQTSALISALRGTNINDDDNAASGTTLQVVEMRAGDDSLPTEYDPVALEAYFKKRPGAVLTRVGQLALYGGAWAAKTIFSALRGELTSGSKG
;
A
#
# COMPACT_ATOMS: atom_id res chain seq x y z
N MET A 1 -42.42 -10.04 -22.25
CA MET A 1 -41.08 -10.64 -22.00
C MET A 1 -40.02 -10.24 -23.03
N ALA A 2 -40.40 -9.74 -24.22
CA ALA A 2 -39.45 -9.16 -25.18
C ALA A 2 -39.01 -7.74 -24.74
N ASP A 3 -39.97 -6.90 -24.32
CA ASP A 3 -39.72 -5.49 -23.96
C ASP A 3 -38.77 -5.27 -22.77
N MET A 4 -38.67 -6.26 -21.86
CA MET A 4 -37.72 -6.21 -20.74
C MET A 4 -36.29 -6.49 -21.19
N ARG A 5 -36.10 -7.35 -22.21
CA ARG A 5 -34.78 -7.65 -22.78
C ARG A 5 -34.25 -6.47 -23.58
N GLU A 6 -35.14 -5.73 -24.21
CA GLU A 6 -34.81 -4.56 -25.01
C GLU A 6 -34.39 -3.37 -24.13
N GLN A 7 -35.06 -3.17 -22.99
CA GLN A 7 -34.65 -2.16 -21.99
C GLN A 7 -33.30 -2.51 -21.32
N LEU A 8 -33.00 -3.79 -21.13
CA LEU A 8 -31.70 -4.25 -20.61
C LEU A 8 -30.58 -4.16 -21.65
N ALA A 9 -30.92 -4.15 -22.95
CA ALA A 9 -29.95 -3.97 -24.04
C ALA A 9 -29.67 -2.49 -24.34
N ALA A 10 -30.65 -1.61 -24.11
CA ALA A 10 -30.51 -0.16 -24.29
C ALA A 10 -29.65 0.50 -23.20
N ASP A 11 -29.49 -0.15 -22.06
CA ASP A 11 -28.69 0.36 -20.94
C ASP A 11 -27.24 -0.14 -21.06
N GLU A 12 -26.39 0.73 -21.59
CA GLU A 12 -24.99 0.46 -21.93
C GLU A 12 -24.20 -0.10 -20.72
N GLN A 13 -24.54 0.34 -19.51
CA GLN A 13 -23.94 -0.11 -18.26
C GLN A 13 -24.33 -1.56 -17.90
N THR A 14 -25.58 -1.94 -18.16
CA THR A 14 -26.08 -3.31 -17.92
C THR A 14 -25.55 -4.28 -18.98
N SER A 15 -25.44 -3.81 -20.23
CA SER A 15 -24.75 -4.50 -21.33
C SER A 15 -23.28 -4.81 -20.98
N ALA A 16 -22.54 -3.82 -20.47
CA ALA A 16 -21.15 -3.99 -20.06
C ALA A 16 -20.99 -5.00 -18.91
N LEU A 17 -21.89 -4.96 -17.92
CA LEU A 17 -21.90 -5.91 -16.80
C LEU A 17 -22.18 -7.36 -17.27
N ILE A 18 -23.16 -7.55 -18.15
CA ILE A 18 -23.50 -8.87 -18.70
C ILE A 18 -22.36 -9.40 -19.61
N SER A 19 -21.69 -8.53 -20.35
CA SER A 19 -20.52 -8.89 -21.16
C SER A 19 -19.31 -9.26 -20.31
N ALA A 20 -19.07 -8.56 -19.20
CA ALA A 20 -18.03 -8.89 -18.23
C ALA A 20 -18.25 -10.25 -17.57
N LEU A 21 -19.49 -10.55 -17.14
CA LEU A 21 -19.86 -11.85 -16.56
C LEU A 21 -19.78 -13.02 -17.56
N ARG A 22 -19.96 -12.73 -18.85
CA ARG A 22 -19.84 -13.73 -19.94
C ARG A 22 -18.40 -13.99 -20.36
N GLY A 23 -17.42 -13.25 -19.83
CA GLY A 23 -16.01 -13.37 -20.21
C GLY A 23 -15.72 -12.89 -21.64
N THR A 24 -16.68 -12.23 -22.29
CA THR A 24 -16.55 -11.71 -23.67
C THR A 24 -15.88 -10.33 -23.72
N ASN A 25 -15.54 -9.75 -22.58
CA ASN A 25 -14.81 -8.48 -22.46
C ASN A 25 -13.31 -8.68 -22.20
N ILE A 26 -12.75 -9.84 -22.57
CA ILE A 26 -11.31 -10.00 -22.87
C ILE A 26 -11.12 -9.70 -24.36
N ASN A 27 -11.63 -8.55 -24.81
CA ASN A 27 -11.30 -8.00 -26.11
C ASN A 27 -10.51 -6.72 -25.82
N ASP A 28 -9.18 -6.84 -25.93
CA ASP A 28 -8.17 -5.93 -25.38
C ASP A 28 -8.07 -4.57 -26.08
N ASP A 29 -9.02 -4.20 -26.95
CA ASP A 29 -8.85 -3.04 -27.82
C ASP A 29 -9.21 -1.70 -27.16
N ASP A 30 -9.95 -1.65 -26.04
CA ASP A 30 -10.49 -0.37 -25.52
C ASP A 30 -10.46 -0.13 -23.99
N ASN A 31 -9.85 -0.98 -23.15
CA ASN A 31 -9.97 -0.80 -21.68
C ASN A 31 -8.69 -0.89 -20.83
N ALA A 32 -7.52 -0.74 -21.46
CA ALA A 32 -6.30 -0.39 -20.74
C ALA A 32 -5.52 0.57 -21.64
N ALA A 33 -5.21 1.78 -21.16
CA ALA A 33 -4.21 2.60 -21.83
C ALA A 33 -2.98 1.72 -22.12
N SER A 34 -2.60 1.63 -23.40
CA SER A 34 -1.52 0.75 -23.88
C SER A 34 -0.33 0.78 -22.92
N GLY A 35 -0.07 -0.36 -22.26
CA GLY A 35 0.96 -0.51 -21.24
C GLY A 35 0.47 -0.70 -19.79
N THR A 36 -0.84 -0.62 -19.52
CA THR A 36 -1.37 -0.83 -18.16
C THR A 36 -1.68 -2.31 -17.94
N THR A 37 -0.86 -3.00 -17.15
CA THR A 37 -1.12 -4.39 -16.73
C THR A 37 -1.95 -4.39 -15.45
N LEU A 38 -3.24 -4.75 -15.54
CA LEU A 38 -4.08 -4.97 -14.36
C LEU A 38 -3.70 -6.31 -13.72
N GLN A 39 -3.13 -6.28 -12.52
CA GLN A 39 -2.87 -7.48 -11.73
C GLN A 39 -3.94 -7.65 -10.66
N VAL A 40 -4.65 -8.78 -10.72
CA VAL A 40 -5.54 -9.20 -9.63
C VAL A 40 -4.67 -9.74 -8.51
N VAL A 41 -4.49 -8.95 -7.45
CA VAL A 41 -3.77 -9.37 -6.24
C VAL A 41 -4.78 -9.88 -5.23
N GLU A 42 -4.75 -11.18 -4.95
CA GLU A 42 -5.54 -11.78 -3.87
C GLU A 42 -5.03 -11.25 -2.52
N MET A 43 -5.78 -10.35 -1.90
CA MET A 43 -5.57 -9.98 -0.51
C MET A 43 -6.07 -11.13 0.37
N ARG A 44 -5.17 -11.78 1.12
CA ARG A 44 -5.58 -12.75 2.14
C ARG A 44 -6.44 -12.01 3.18
N ALA A 45 -7.74 -12.32 3.19
CA ALA A 45 -8.61 -11.93 4.28
C ALA A 45 -8.24 -12.77 5.51
N GLY A 46 -7.54 -12.16 6.47
CA GLY A 46 -7.25 -12.82 7.75
C GLY A 46 -6.05 -12.26 8.48
N ASP A 47 -6.34 -11.62 9.63
CA ASP A 47 -5.62 -11.60 10.92
C ASP A 47 -4.09 -11.30 10.97
N ASP A 48 -3.47 -11.07 9.82
CA ASP A 48 -2.03 -10.83 9.69
C ASP A 48 -1.76 -9.55 8.89
N SER A 49 -2.73 -8.63 8.89
CA SER A 49 -2.60 -7.24 8.45
C SER A 49 -2.15 -6.36 9.62
N LEU A 50 -1.37 -5.31 9.32
CA LEU A 50 -0.99 -4.32 10.31
C LEU A 50 -2.27 -3.64 10.85
N PRO A 51 -2.46 -3.53 12.19
CA PRO A 51 -3.59 -2.81 12.77
C PRO A 51 -3.67 -1.38 12.23
N THR A 52 -4.86 -0.95 11.83
CA THR A 52 -5.12 0.41 11.33
C THR A 52 -5.27 1.43 12.46
N GLU A 53 -5.67 0.95 13.64
CA GLU A 53 -5.74 1.72 14.87
C GLU A 53 -4.56 1.34 15.78
N TYR A 54 -4.16 2.29 16.62
CA TYR A 54 -3.07 2.05 17.56
C TYR A 54 -3.54 1.13 18.70
N ASP A 55 -3.09 -0.11 18.67
CA ASP A 55 -3.23 -1.09 19.76
C ASP A 55 -1.85 -1.72 20.03
N PRO A 56 -1.25 -1.49 21.22
CA PRO A 56 0.08 -2.01 21.52
C PRO A 56 0.13 -3.54 21.54
N VAL A 57 -0.94 -4.21 21.98
CA VAL A 57 -0.98 -5.67 22.10
C VAL A 57 -1.07 -6.30 20.70
N ALA A 58 -1.93 -5.76 19.84
CA ALA A 58 -2.04 -6.22 18.45
C ALA A 58 -0.75 -5.94 17.64
N LEU A 59 -0.11 -4.79 17.84
CA LEU A 59 1.16 -4.45 17.18
C LEU A 59 2.28 -5.38 17.61
N GLU A 60 2.39 -5.68 18.91
CA GLU A 60 3.38 -6.64 19.42
C GLU A 60 3.17 -8.02 18.76
N ALA A 61 1.94 -8.53 18.76
CA ALA A 61 1.61 -9.81 18.15
C ALA A 61 1.94 -9.84 16.65
N TYR A 62 1.68 -8.75 15.92
CA TYR A 62 1.98 -8.61 14.49
C TYR A 62 3.48 -8.60 14.20
N PHE A 63 4.26 -7.81 14.94
CA PHE A 63 5.71 -7.66 14.71
C PHE A 63 6.52 -8.84 15.24
N LYS A 64 6.04 -9.53 16.28
CA LYS A 64 6.68 -10.75 16.81
C LYS A 64 6.77 -11.85 15.77
N LYS A 65 5.80 -11.94 14.85
CA LYS A 65 5.82 -12.86 13.71
C LYS A 65 6.84 -12.45 12.62
N ARG A 66 7.39 -11.22 12.68
CA ARG A 66 8.18 -10.58 11.60
C ARG A 66 9.47 -9.91 12.10
N PRO A 67 10.36 -10.60 12.83
CA PRO A 67 11.56 -9.98 13.41
C PRO A 67 12.51 -9.39 12.34
N GLY A 68 12.61 -10.01 11.16
CA GLY A 68 13.43 -9.50 10.07
C GLY A 68 12.97 -8.14 9.54
N ALA A 69 11.65 -7.90 9.46
CA ALA A 69 11.11 -6.62 9.04
C ALA A 69 11.47 -5.49 10.03
N VAL A 70 11.42 -5.80 11.33
CA VAL A 70 11.81 -4.86 12.39
C VAL A 70 13.30 -4.50 12.28
N LEU A 71 14.17 -5.51 12.15
CA LEU A 71 15.61 -5.31 12.02
C LEU A 71 15.97 -4.47 10.79
N THR A 72 15.34 -4.72 9.64
CA THR A 72 15.55 -3.92 8.43
C THR A 72 15.19 -2.46 8.66
N ARG A 73 14.08 -2.17 9.34
CA ARG A 73 13.68 -0.79 9.67
C ARG A 73 14.65 -0.12 10.63
N VAL A 74 15.10 -0.84 11.66
CA VAL A 74 16.15 -0.34 12.58
C VAL A 74 17.42 -0.02 11.81
N GLY A 75 17.86 -0.90 10.91
CA GLY A 75 19.00 -0.68 10.04
C GLY A 75 18.83 0.53 9.14
N GLN A 76 17.67 0.69 8.49
CA GLN A 76 17.36 1.86 7.67
C GLN A 76 17.43 3.16 8.48
N LEU A 77 16.83 3.19 9.67
CA LEU A 77 16.88 4.35 10.57
C LEU A 77 18.31 4.67 11.00
N ALA A 78 19.12 3.65 11.31
CA ALA A 78 20.53 3.83 11.67
C ALA A 78 21.36 4.32 10.47
N LEU A 79 21.10 3.83 9.26
CA LEU A 79 21.83 4.25 8.06
C LEU A 79 21.51 5.69 7.66
N TYR A 80 20.23 6.06 7.62
CA TYR A 80 19.82 7.38 7.16
C TYR A 80 19.89 8.45 8.26
N GLY A 81 19.54 8.10 9.50
CA GLY A 81 19.53 9.02 10.63
C GLY A 81 20.78 8.97 11.51
N GLY A 82 21.55 7.88 11.47
CA GLY A 82 22.65 7.66 12.40
C GLY A 82 23.83 8.60 12.21
N ALA A 83 24.16 8.99 10.97
CA ALA A 83 25.22 9.96 10.72
C ALA A 83 24.89 11.34 11.30
N TRP A 84 23.64 11.79 11.13
CA TRP A 84 23.16 13.03 11.73
C TRP A 84 23.14 12.93 13.26
N ALA A 85 22.59 11.84 13.82
CA ALA A 85 22.51 11.63 15.26
C ALA A 85 23.90 11.57 15.91
N ALA A 86 24.84 10.82 15.31
CA ALA A 86 26.22 10.72 15.79
C ALA A 86 26.93 12.06 15.76
N LYS A 87 26.77 12.84 14.66
CA LYS A 87 27.31 14.19 14.55
C LYS A 87 26.75 15.10 15.65
N THR A 88 25.43 15.09 15.87
CA THR A 88 24.78 15.91 16.90
C THR A 88 25.26 15.53 18.31
N ILE A 89 25.33 14.24 18.62
CA ILE A 89 25.84 13.75 19.92
C ILE A 89 27.29 14.17 20.12
N PHE A 90 28.13 14.04 19.09
CA PHE A 90 29.53 14.40 19.19
C PHE A 90 29.75 15.91 19.34
N SER A 91 28.98 16.73 18.63
CA SER A 91 28.95 18.18 18.83
C SER A 91 28.43 18.55 20.22
N ALA A 92 27.46 17.82 20.78
CA ALA A 92 27.00 17.97 22.16
C ALA A 92 28.11 17.73 23.18
N LEU A 93 28.83 16.62 23.04
CA LEU A 93 29.94 16.26 23.93
C LEU A 93 31.10 17.26 23.87
N ARG A 94 31.32 17.89 22.71
CA ARG A 94 32.33 18.94 22.54
C ARG A 94 31.90 20.33 23.02
N GLY A 95 30.64 20.50 23.44
CA GLY A 95 30.10 21.81 23.80
C GLY A 95 29.91 22.75 22.61
N GLU A 96 29.92 22.22 21.39
CA GLU A 96 29.79 22.98 20.13
C GLU A 96 28.33 23.10 19.67
N LEU A 97 27.35 22.73 20.52
CA LEU A 97 25.94 22.93 20.21
C LEU A 97 25.63 24.43 20.21
N THR A 98 25.74 25.03 19.03
CA THR A 98 25.21 26.35 18.79
C THR A 98 23.68 26.24 18.78
N SER A 99 23.03 27.00 19.66
CA SER A 99 21.57 27.13 19.67
C SER A 99 21.16 27.95 18.45
N GLY A 100 20.91 27.27 17.33
CA GLY A 100 20.44 27.93 16.11
C GLY A 100 20.80 27.19 14.84
N SER A 101 20.31 25.96 14.69
CA SER A 101 20.23 25.33 13.38
C SER A 101 19.08 25.99 12.61
N LYS A 102 19.40 26.91 11.68
CA LYS A 102 18.48 27.25 10.59
C LYS A 102 18.37 26.01 9.69
N GLY A 103 17.41 25.14 10.03
CA GLY A 103 16.83 24.21 9.08
C GLY A 103 15.93 24.94 8.09
#